data_AF-G9YK96-F1
#
_entry.id   AF-G9YK96-F1
#
_cell.length_a   1.000
_cell.length_b   1.000
_cell.length_c   1.000
_cell.angle_alpha   90.00
_cell.angle_beta   90.00
_cell.angle_gamma   90.00
#
_symmetry.space_group_name_H-M   'P 1'
#
loop_
_entity.id
_entity.type
_entity.pdbx_description
1 polymer ?
#
loop_
_entity_poly.entity_id
_entity_poly.type
_entity_poly.pdbx_seq_one_letter_code
_entity_poly.pdbx_strand_id
1 'polypeptide(L)'
;MPRNKTSAGALCAETLQTVWQGIRRLVDWSGRDGNIPLLAAGGVMENSFLRRTLADYAKKKGFVFIPAEKGYSADNASGAAFWAAWRSKQGGAV
;
A
#
# COMPACT_ATOMS: atom_id res chain seq x y z
N MET A 1 37.17 -10.38 -16.92
CA MET A 1 35.69 -10.37 -16.98
C MET A 1 35.19 -8.95 -16.75
N PRO A 2 34.43 -8.33 -17.67
CA PRO A 2 33.88 -7.00 -17.41
C PRO A 2 32.71 -7.14 -16.43
N ARG A 3 32.76 -6.43 -15.30
CA ARG A 3 31.60 -6.29 -14.41
C ARG A 3 30.54 -5.48 -15.18
N ASN A 4 29.46 -6.13 -15.56
CA ASN A 4 28.29 -5.47 -16.10
C ASN A 4 27.82 -4.43 -15.07
N LYS A 5 28.05 -3.14 -15.33
CA LYS A 5 27.56 -2.07 -14.46
C LYS A 5 26.05 -1.98 -14.67
N THR A 6 25.27 -2.65 -13.83
CA THR A 6 23.81 -2.50 -13.80
C THR A 6 23.48 -1.01 -13.65
N SER A 7 22.67 -0.48 -14.56
CA SER A 7 22.30 0.94 -14.50
C SER A 7 21.50 1.24 -13.23
N ALA A 8 21.59 2.47 -12.72
CA ALA A 8 20.81 2.90 -11.55
C ALA A 8 19.30 2.67 -11.77
N GLY A 9 18.80 2.88 -13.00
CA GLY A 9 17.41 2.61 -13.35
C GLY A 9 17.02 1.13 -13.21
N ALA A 10 17.90 0.21 -13.62
CA ALA A 10 17.66 -1.22 -13.46
C ALA A 10 17.63 -1.63 -11.98
N LEU A 11 18.54 -1.10 -11.16
CA LEU A 11 18.54 -1.35 -9.71
C LEU A 11 17.26 -0.81 -9.03
N CYS A 12 16.80 0.39 -9.40
CA CYS A 12 15.55 0.95 -8.88
C CYS A 12 14.33 0.09 -9.27
N ALA A 13 14.29 -0.39 -10.52
CA ALA A 13 13.22 -1.26 -10.98
C ALA A 13 13.20 -2.61 -10.23
N GLU A 14 14.35 -3.25 -10.07
CA GLU A 14 14.49 -4.49 -9.29
C GLU A 14 14.09 -4.30 -7.82
N THR A 15 14.46 -3.16 -7.24
CA THR A 15 14.09 -2.82 -5.86
C THR A 15 12.57 -2.68 -5.72
N LEU A 16 11.92 -1.93 -6.60
CA LEU A 16 10.46 -1.76 -6.57
C LEU A 16 9.71 -3.07 -6.83
N GLN A 17 10.23 -3.91 -7.74
CA GLN A 17 9.68 -5.25 -7.96
C GLN A 17 9.81 -6.13 -6.72
N THR A 18 10.94 -6.07 -6.02
CA THR A 18 11.16 -6.82 -4.78
C THR A 18 10.17 -6.40 -3.69
N VAL A 19 9.99 -5.09 -3.50
CA VAL A 19 8.99 -4.53 -2.57
C VAL A 19 7.58 -5.00 -2.95
N TRP A 20 7.22 -4.92 -4.23
CA TRP A 20 5.94 -5.41 -4.72
C TRP A 20 5.71 -6.89 -4.39
N GLN A 21 6.70 -7.77 -4.62
CA GLN A 21 6.57 -9.18 -4.30
C GLN A 21 6.35 -9.43 -2.81
N GLY A 22 6.98 -8.63 -1.94
CA GLY A 22 6.74 -8.66 -0.50
C GLY A 22 5.29 -8.31 -0.15
N ILE A 23 4.78 -7.18 -0.67
CA ILE A 23 3.39 -6.74 -0.47
C ILE A 23 2.41 -7.81 -0.95
N ARG A 24 2.61 -8.34 -2.16
CA ARG A 24 1.75 -9.38 -2.74
C ARG A 24 1.69 -10.62 -1.84
N ARG A 25 2.83 -11.08 -1.33
CA ARG A 25 2.89 -12.24 -0.42
C ARG A 25 2.14 -11.99 0.89
N LEU A 26 2.23 -10.78 1.46
CA LEU A 26 1.47 -10.42 2.66
C LEU A 26 -0.03 -10.44 2.41
N VAL A 27 -0.48 -9.93 1.27
CA VAL A 27 -1.90 -9.99 0.87
C VAL A 27 -2.33 -11.45 0.69
N ASP A 28 -1.52 -12.28 0.03
CA ASP A 28 -1.80 -13.71 -0.14
C ASP A 28 -1.86 -14.48 1.18
N TRP A 29 -0.96 -14.18 2.13
CA TRP A 29 -0.95 -14.78 3.45
C TRP A 29 -2.18 -14.47 4.29
N SER A 30 -2.89 -13.38 4.00
CA SER A 30 -4.17 -13.12 4.68
C SER A 30 -5.20 -14.23 4.41
N GLY A 31 -5.02 -15.03 3.35
CA GLY A 31 -5.92 -16.11 2.96
C GLY A 31 -7.29 -15.62 2.51
N ARG A 32 -7.43 -14.32 2.26
CA ARG A 32 -8.68 -13.67 1.85
C ARG A 32 -8.68 -13.40 0.35
N ASP A 33 -9.86 -13.48 -0.25
CA ASP A 33 -10.15 -13.07 -1.62
C ASP A 33 -11.63 -12.70 -1.75
N GLY A 34 -12.03 -12.23 -2.93
CA GLY A 34 -13.39 -11.76 -3.19
C GLY A 34 -13.65 -10.36 -2.65
N ASN A 35 -14.93 -10.01 -2.48
CA ASN A 35 -15.42 -8.63 -2.31
C ASN A 35 -15.13 -8.01 -0.93
N ILE A 36 -13.89 -8.10 -0.48
CA ILE A 36 -13.38 -7.60 0.79
C ILE A 36 -12.63 -6.28 0.53
N PRO A 37 -12.82 -5.24 1.35
CA PRO A 37 -12.04 -4.02 1.25
C PRO A 37 -10.55 -4.26 1.46
N LEU A 38 -9.72 -3.81 0.52
CA LEU A 38 -8.27 -3.75 0.65
C LEU A 38 -7.85 -2.29 0.73
N LEU A 39 -7.50 -1.86 1.94
CA LEU A 39 -7.03 -0.50 2.20
C LEU A 39 -5.51 -0.41 2.06
N ALA A 40 -5.05 0.64 1.38
CA ALA A 40 -3.63 0.93 1.19
C ALA A 40 -3.32 2.38 1.57
N ALA A 41 -2.49 2.54 2.59
CA ALA A 41 -2.02 3.81 3.14
C ALA A 41 -0.53 3.71 3.52
N GLY A 42 0.08 4.82 3.92
CA GLY A 42 1.52 4.96 4.18
C GLY A 42 2.25 5.58 2.99
N GLY A 43 3.34 6.32 3.24
CA GLY A 43 4.07 7.06 2.20
C GLY A 43 4.57 6.21 1.02
N VAL A 44 4.75 4.90 1.23
CA VAL A 44 5.07 3.93 0.17
C VAL A 44 3.98 3.87 -0.90
N MET A 45 2.72 4.12 -0.55
CA MET A 45 1.57 4.12 -1.46
C MET A 45 1.42 5.42 -2.28
N GLU A 46 2.27 6.43 -2.04
CA GLU A 46 2.45 7.55 -2.99
C GLU A 46 3.18 7.10 -4.27
N ASN A 47 3.91 5.98 -4.20
CA ASN A 47 4.62 5.43 -5.36
C ASN A 47 3.61 4.93 -6.42
N SER A 48 3.57 5.59 -7.57
CA SER A 48 2.61 5.31 -8.65
C SER A 48 2.71 3.89 -9.19
N PHE A 49 3.92 3.33 -9.27
CA PHE A 49 4.14 1.95 -9.70
C PHE A 49 3.52 0.95 -8.72
N LEU A 50 3.82 1.07 -7.41
CA LEU A 50 3.28 0.16 -6.40
C LEU A 50 1.76 0.29 -6.28
N ARG A 51 1.25 1.52 -6.28
CA ARG A 51 -0.20 1.79 -6.20
C ARG A 51 -0.96 1.16 -7.36
N ARG A 52 -0.48 1.33 -8.59
CA ARG A 52 -1.10 0.74 -9.78
C ARG A 52 -1.02 -0.79 -9.76
N THR A 53 0.14 -1.33 -9.42
CA THR A 53 0.35 -2.78 -9.39
C THR A 53 -0.54 -3.46 -8.34
N LEU A 54 -0.70 -2.84 -7.16
CA LEU A 54 -1.62 -3.32 -6.13
C LEU A 54 -3.08 -3.21 -6.55
N ALA A 55 -3.48 -2.14 -7.25
CA ALA A 55 -4.84 -1.99 -7.78
C ALA A 55 -5.18 -3.09 -8.81
N ASP A 56 -4.27 -3.35 -9.74
CA ASP A 56 -4.43 -4.40 -10.75
C ASP A 56 -4.52 -5.79 -10.09
N TYR A 57 -3.71 -6.02 -9.07
CA TYR A 57 -3.75 -7.24 -8.27
C TYR A 57 -5.05 -7.40 -7.50
N ALA A 58 -5.51 -6.33 -6.86
CA ALA A 58 -6.74 -6.30 -6.10
C ALA A 58 -7.94 -6.67 -6.98
N LYS A 59 -8.02 -6.06 -8.17
CA LYS A 59 -9.02 -6.39 -9.20
C LYS A 59 -8.97 -7.87 -9.59
N LYS A 60 -7.78 -8.42 -9.81
CA LYS A 60 -7.60 -9.84 -10.16
C LYS A 60 -8.10 -10.78 -9.06
N LYS A 61 -7.93 -10.39 -7.79
CA LYS A 61 -8.34 -11.17 -6.62
C LYS A 61 -9.78 -10.87 -6.14
N GLY A 62 -10.47 -9.96 -6.81
CA GLY A 62 -11.85 -9.59 -6.49
C GLY A 62 -12.01 -8.62 -5.31
N PHE A 63 -10.91 -8.07 -4.79
CA PHE A 63 -10.96 -7.10 -3.70
C PHE A 63 -11.53 -5.75 -4.14
N VAL A 64 -12.17 -5.05 -3.20
CA VAL A 64 -12.52 -3.63 -3.35
C VAL A 64 -11.31 -2.81 -2.91
N PHE A 65 -10.52 -2.33 -3.88
CA PHE A 65 -9.34 -1.54 -3.58
C PHE A 65 -9.72 -0.11 -3.17
N ILE A 66 -9.32 0.31 -1.97
CA ILE A 66 -9.58 1.64 -1.42
C ILE A 66 -8.23 2.30 -1.11
N PRO A 67 -7.60 2.98 -2.08
CA PRO A 67 -6.36 3.68 -1.83
C PRO A 67 -6.63 5.00 -1.13
N ALA A 68 -5.78 5.37 -0.18
CA ALA A 68 -5.76 6.74 0.33
C ALA A 68 -5.50 7.73 -0.83
N GLU A 69 -6.18 8.88 -0.80
CA GLU A 69 -5.91 9.96 -1.75
C GLU A 69 -4.45 10.41 -1.63
N LYS A 70 -3.87 10.87 -2.73
CA LYS A 70 -2.48 11.37 -2.71
C LYS A 70 -2.37 12.55 -1.73
N GLY A 71 -1.34 12.55 -0.90
CA GLY A 71 -1.16 13.51 0.20
C GLY A 71 -1.78 13.07 1.52
N TYR A 72 -2.76 12.17 1.50
CA TYR A 72 -3.29 11.50 2.71
C TYR A 72 -2.70 10.11 2.93
N SER A 73 -1.95 9.58 1.95
CA SER A 73 -1.28 8.29 2.12
C SER A 73 0.05 8.45 2.87
N ALA A 74 0.77 9.55 2.72
CA ALA A 74 1.96 9.87 3.53
C ALA A 74 1.61 10.18 5.00
N ASP A 75 2.61 10.14 5.88
CA ASP A 75 2.45 10.44 7.30
C ASP A 75 1.73 11.78 7.50
N ASN A 76 0.54 11.71 8.10
CA ASN A 76 -0.28 12.89 8.36
C ASN A 76 -1.08 12.74 9.66
N ALA A 77 -1.48 13.87 10.23
CA ALA A 77 -2.24 13.92 11.48
C ALA A 77 -3.73 13.57 11.31
N SER A 78 -4.25 13.52 10.07
CA SER A 78 -5.69 13.43 9.82
C SER A 78 -6.28 12.08 10.24
N GLY A 79 -5.55 10.99 10.02
CA GLY A 79 -5.97 9.65 10.47
C GLY A 79 -6.06 9.55 12.00
N ALA A 80 -5.06 10.08 12.70
CA ALA A 80 -5.03 10.11 14.16
C ALA A 80 -6.14 11.00 14.74
N ALA A 81 -6.37 12.18 14.15
CA ALA A 81 -7.42 13.10 14.56
C ALA A 81 -8.82 12.49 14.34
N PHE A 82 -9.06 11.86 13.20
CA PHE A 82 -10.32 11.14 12.93
C PHE A 82 -10.55 10.02 13.96
N TRP A 83 -9.52 9.22 14.24
CA TRP A 83 -9.60 8.12 15.20
C TRP A 83 -9.92 8.62 16.61
N ALA A 84 -9.25 9.68 17.07
CA ALA A 84 -9.53 10.31 18.36
C ALA A 84 -10.98 10.79 18.45
N ALA A 85 -11.47 11.53 17.44
CA ALA A 85 -12.84 12.03 17.41
C ALA A 85 -13.88 10.90 17.38
N TRP A 86 -13.61 9.82 16.62
CA TRP A 86 -14.48 8.64 16.55
C TRP A 86 -14.56 7.91 17.90
N ARG A 87 -13.44 7.81 18.64
CA ARG A 87 -13.42 7.26 20.00
C ARG A 87 -14.16 8.12 21.01
N SER A 88 -13.97 9.45 20.97
CA SER A 88 -14.71 10.37 21.84
C SER A 88 -16.22 10.24 21.68
N LYS A 89 -16.70 10.05 20.44
CA LYS A 89 -18.13 9.88 20.15
C LYS A 89 -18.72 8.56 20.65
N GLN A 90 -17.89 7.54 20.88
CA GLN A 90 -18.32 6.25 21.44
C GLN A 90 -18.26 6.19 22.97
N GLY A 91 -17.98 7.30 23.64
CA GLY A 91 -17.85 7.33 25.09
C GLY A 91 -16.52 6.77 25.60
N GLY A 92 -15.57 6.48 24.72
CA GLY A 92 -14.19 6.18 25.11
C GLY A 92 -13.44 7.48 25.40
N ALA A 93 -12.91 7.62 26.62
CA ALA A 93 -11.95 8.68 26.92
C ALA A 93 -10.75 8.56 25.97
N VAL A 94 -10.33 9.70 25.41
CA VAL A 94 -9.16 9.81 24.53
C VAL A 94 -7.90 9.87 25.37
#